data_AF-A0A949DWK4-F1
#
_entry.id   AF-A0A949DWK4-F1
#
_cell.length_a   1.000
_cell.length_b   1.000
_cell.length_c   1.000
_cell.angle_alpha   90.00
_cell.angle_beta   90.00
_cell.angle_gamma   90.00
#
_symmetry.space_group_name_H-M   'P 1'
#
loop_
_entity.id
_entity.type
_entity.pdbx_description
1 polymer ?
#
loop_
_entity_poly.entity_id
_entity_poly.type
_entity_poly.pdbx_seq_one_letter_code
_entity_poly.pdbx_strand_id
1 'polypeptide(L)'
;MTLHSVHDIEILYLKSQRTTEIFLNFPLMDINRNVLPKDLLSADPVQIERMNRFCGTDEWQEILYREQKNLFGDTYQMKIGGNVKLGKWFRKERLQKAAGFKFVPEPMLMRNSKGGPLFFLFFASHDETGKKIVTDIFNKHRKYL
;
A
#
# COMPACT_ATOMS: atom_id res chain seq x y z
N MET A 1 -11.94 21.09 -11.25
CA MET A 1 -12.09 19.63 -11.32
C MET A 1 -10.93 19.01 -10.55
N THR A 2 -11.13 18.71 -9.28
CA THR A 2 -10.06 18.31 -8.34
C THR A 2 -9.62 16.87 -8.62
N LEU A 3 -8.31 16.66 -8.69
CA LEU A 3 -7.63 15.41 -9.06
C LEU A 3 -8.00 14.18 -8.19
N HIS A 4 -8.62 14.39 -7.01
CA HIS A 4 -9.23 13.30 -6.22
C HIS A 4 -10.24 12.48 -7.02
N SER A 5 -11.01 13.12 -7.91
CA SER A 5 -12.04 12.45 -8.69
C SER A 5 -11.49 11.39 -9.65
N VAL A 6 -10.27 11.54 -10.18
CA VAL A 6 -9.80 10.70 -11.30
C VAL A 6 -9.33 9.32 -10.83
N HIS A 7 -8.64 9.24 -9.68
CA HIS A 7 -8.20 7.95 -9.12
C HIS A 7 -9.38 7.17 -8.54
N ASP A 8 -10.35 7.85 -7.93
CA ASP A 8 -11.59 7.23 -7.49
C ASP A 8 -12.39 6.70 -8.68
N ILE A 9 -12.43 7.43 -9.81
CA ILE A 9 -13.03 6.94 -11.07
C ILE A 9 -12.33 5.68 -11.57
N GLU A 10 -11.00 5.59 -11.52
CA GLU A 10 -10.26 4.40 -12.00
C GLU A 10 -10.50 3.17 -11.10
N ILE A 11 -10.54 3.35 -9.77
CA ILE A 11 -10.90 2.29 -8.81
C ILE A 11 -12.35 1.83 -9.02
N LEU A 12 -13.29 2.77 -9.22
CA LEU A 12 -14.69 2.46 -9.50
C LEU A 12 -14.87 1.78 -10.87
N TYR A 13 -14.07 2.17 -11.86
CA TYR A 13 -14.05 1.56 -13.18
C TYR A 13 -13.58 0.09 -13.10
N LEU A 14 -12.48 -0.19 -12.40
CA LEU A 14 -12.02 -1.56 -12.15
C LEU A 14 -13.07 -2.39 -11.41
N LYS A 15 -13.78 -1.80 -10.43
CA LYS A 15 -14.88 -2.46 -9.72
C LYS A 15 -16.04 -2.87 -10.64
N SER A 16 -16.28 -2.11 -11.72
CA SER A 16 -17.32 -2.42 -12.71
C SER A 16 -16.90 -3.55 -13.66
N GLN A 17 -15.60 -3.64 -13.99
CA GLN A 17 -15.02 -4.61 -14.91
C GLN A 17 -14.58 -5.87 -14.16
N ARG A 18 -15.52 -6.79 -13.91
CA ARG A 18 -15.26 -8.06 -13.20
C ARG A 18 -14.42 -9.09 -13.97
N THR A 19 -13.84 -8.69 -15.10
CA THR A 19 -13.08 -9.54 -16.03
C THR A 19 -11.58 -9.25 -15.99
N THR A 20 -11.13 -8.26 -15.22
CA THR A 20 -9.72 -7.86 -15.15
C THR A 20 -9.04 -8.42 -13.90
N GLU A 21 -7.79 -8.84 -14.09
CA GLU A 21 -6.86 -9.17 -13.01
C GLU A 21 -5.69 -8.19 -13.06
N ILE A 22 -5.16 -7.79 -11.90
CA ILE A 22 -4.05 -6.84 -11.83
C ILE A 22 -2.88 -7.39 -11.05
N PHE A 23 -1.68 -7.09 -11.55
CA PHE A 23 -0.45 -7.11 -10.78
C PHE A 23 -0.01 -5.68 -10.50
N LEU A 24 0.27 -5.36 -9.23
CA LEU A 24 0.67 -4.02 -8.82
C LEU A 24 2.00 -4.06 -8.06
N ASN A 25 2.97 -3.31 -8.58
CA ASN A 25 4.24 -3.04 -7.89
C ASN A 25 4.07 -1.86 -6.94
N PHE A 26 3.95 -2.16 -5.65
CA PHE A 26 3.82 -1.17 -4.58
C PHE A 26 5.22 -0.72 -4.10
N PRO A 27 5.65 0.53 -4.35
CA PRO A 27 7.06 0.93 -4.29
C PRO A 27 7.54 1.24 -2.87
N LEU A 28 7.74 0.19 -2.06
CA LEU A 28 8.16 0.32 -0.65
C LEU A 28 9.43 1.14 -0.43
N MET A 29 10.45 0.97 -1.29
CA MET A 29 11.71 1.69 -1.13
C MET A 29 11.54 3.20 -1.25
N ASP A 30 10.84 3.64 -2.30
CA ASP A 30 10.55 5.05 -2.55
C ASP A 30 9.67 5.63 -1.43
N ILE A 31 8.60 4.94 -1.05
CA ILE A 31 7.69 5.36 0.02
C ILE A 31 8.45 5.50 1.35
N ASN A 32 9.28 4.53 1.73
CA ASN A 32 10.04 4.61 2.98
C ASN A 32 11.07 5.73 2.99
N ARG A 33 11.64 6.06 1.84
CA ARG A 33 12.69 7.08 1.73
C ARG A 33 12.13 8.49 1.67
N ASN A 34 11.02 8.67 0.96
CA ASN A 34 10.53 9.99 0.57
C ASN A 34 9.22 10.38 1.29
N VAL A 35 8.41 9.43 1.72
CA VAL A 35 7.06 9.69 2.26
C VAL A 35 6.96 9.41 3.76
N LEU A 36 7.68 8.41 4.27
CA LEU A 36 7.49 7.89 5.63
C LEU A 36 8.65 8.18 6.60
N PRO A 37 8.97 9.45 6.91
CA PRO A 37 9.95 9.80 7.92
C PRO A 37 9.50 9.34 9.31
N LYS A 38 10.38 9.48 10.32
CA LYS A 38 10.07 9.09 11.70
C LYS A 38 8.95 9.95 12.31
N ASP A 39 8.93 11.23 11.99
CA ASP A 39 7.90 12.19 12.36
C ASP A 39 7.16 12.67 11.12
N LEU A 40 5.85 12.39 11.03
CA LEU A 40 5.07 12.74 9.84
C LEU A 40 4.96 14.25 9.63
N LEU A 41 5.02 15.06 10.69
CA LEU A 41 4.96 16.52 10.58
C LEU A 41 6.19 17.11 9.86
N SER A 42 7.28 16.34 9.77
CA SER A 42 8.49 16.73 9.02
C SER A 42 8.46 16.34 7.53
N ALA A 43 7.41 15.64 7.09
CA ALA A 43 7.32 15.15 5.72
C ALA A 43 7.07 16.28 4.71
N ASP A 44 7.65 16.16 3.51
CA ASP A 44 7.37 17.07 2.39
C ASP A 44 5.88 16.93 1.97
N PRO A 45 5.08 18.01 2.03
CA PRO A 45 3.67 17.98 1.64
C PRO A 45 3.43 17.44 0.22
N VAL A 46 4.36 17.65 -0.70
CA VAL A 46 4.27 17.13 -2.08
C VAL A 46 4.33 15.61 -2.09
N GLN A 47 5.15 15.00 -1.22
CA GLN A 47 5.26 13.55 -1.09
C GLN A 47 4.04 12.94 -0.41
N ILE A 48 3.48 13.63 0.59
CA ILE A 48 2.22 13.27 1.24
C ILE A 48 1.10 13.23 0.21
N GLU A 49 0.97 14.28 -0.60
CA GLU A 49 -0.07 14.35 -1.63
C GLU A 49 0.12 13.30 -2.72
N ARG A 50 1.37 12.98 -3.08
CA ARG A 50 1.66 11.86 -3.99
C ARG A 50 1.19 10.53 -3.41
N MET A 51 1.40 10.29 -2.13
CA MET A 51 0.95 9.08 -1.44
C MET A 51 -0.57 9.03 -1.32
N ASN A 52 -1.22 10.16 -1.00
CA ASN A 52 -2.67 10.27 -0.93
C ASN A 52 -3.31 9.94 -2.28
N ARG A 53 -2.76 10.44 -3.39
CA ARG A 53 -3.24 10.10 -4.73
C ARG A 53 -3.03 8.63 -5.07
N PHE A 54 -1.85 8.09 -4.79
CA PHE A 54 -1.55 6.68 -5.04
C PHE A 54 -2.46 5.73 -4.25
N CYS A 55 -2.72 6.05 -2.97
CA CYS A 55 -3.63 5.28 -2.15
C CYS A 55 -5.11 5.59 -2.44
N GLY A 56 -5.42 6.77 -2.96
CA GLY A 56 -6.77 7.32 -3.08
C GLY A 56 -7.40 7.71 -1.73
N THR A 57 -6.59 7.96 -0.70
CA THR A 57 -7.01 8.38 0.65
C THR A 57 -5.77 8.75 1.49
N ASP A 58 -5.96 9.54 2.54
CA ASP A 58 -4.96 9.87 3.57
C ASP A 58 -5.01 8.95 4.81
N GLU A 59 -5.98 8.03 4.88
CA GLU A 59 -6.16 7.07 5.99
C GLU A 59 -4.89 6.27 6.36
N TRP A 60 -3.94 6.12 5.43
CA TRP A 60 -2.66 5.46 5.71
C TRP A 60 -1.87 6.15 6.83
N GLN A 61 -2.08 7.45 7.05
CA GLN A 61 -1.42 8.24 8.09
C GLN A 61 -1.81 7.72 9.47
N GLU A 62 -3.11 7.55 9.74
CA GLU A 62 -3.63 7.05 11.03
C GLU A 62 -3.19 5.62 11.33
N ILE A 63 -2.98 4.82 10.28
CA ILE A 63 -2.52 3.44 10.40
C ILE A 63 -1.02 3.39 10.75
N LEU A 64 -0.22 4.32 10.24
CA LEU A 64 1.23 4.30 10.39
C LEU A 64 1.76 5.23 11.48
N TYR A 65 1.00 6.23 11.90
CA TYR A 65 1.43 7.27 12.80
C TYR A 65 0.49 7.43 13.99
N ARG A 66 1.04 7.94 15.09
CA ARG A 66 0.27 8.33 16.28
C ARG A 66 0.80 9.66 16.78
N GLU A 67 -0.11 10.56 17.08
CA GLU A 67 0.22 11.81 17.76
C GLU A 67 0.72 11.54 19.19
N GLN A 68 1.84 12.16 19.54
CA GLN A 68 2.43 12.12 20.87
C GLN A 68 3.01 13.48 21.23
N LYS A 69 3.21 13.71 22.54
CA LYS A 69 3.95 14.87 23.04
C LYS A 69 5.33 14.44 23.52
N ASN A 70 6.34 15.25 23.24
CA ASN A 70 7.68 15.04 23.78
C ASN A 70 7.76 15.54 25.24
N LEU A 71 8.94 15.42 25.87
CA LEU A 71 9.18 15.87 27.25
C LEU A 71 9.00 17.39 27.45
N PHE A 72 9.04 18.17 26.37
CA PHE A 72 8.90 19.63 26.38
C PHE A 72 7.48 20.08 26.00
N GLY A 73 6.56 19.15 25.74
CA GLY A 73 5.18 19.42 25.39
C GLY A 73 4.93 19.63 23.89
N ASP A 74 5.94 19.54 23.04
CA ASP A 74 5.78 19.66 21.59
C ASP A 74 5.08 18.41 21.02
N THR A 75 4.12 18.65 20.14
CA THR A 75 3.42 17.59 19.41
C THR A 75 4.28 17.08 18.26
N TYR A 76 4.35 15.76 18.12
CA TYR A 76 4.95 15.09 16.97
C TYR A 76 4.10 13.87 16.57
N GLN A 77 4.14 13.50 15.30
CA GLN A 77 3.42 12.33 14.80
C GLN A 77 4.39 11.18 14.62
N MET A 78 4.48 10.33 15.63
CA MET A 78 5.43 9.22 15.69
C MET A 78 5.03 8.06 14.79
N LYS A 79 5.96 7.57 13.97
CA LYS A 79 5.77 6.34 13.19
C LYS A 79 5.65 5.11 14.13
N ILE A 80 4.48 4.49 14.13
CA ILE A 80 4.15 3.26 14.89
C ILE A 80 3.99 2.02 14.00
N GLY A 81 3.94 2.21 12.68
CA GLY A 81 3.76 1.14 11.69
C GLY A 81 4.95 0.98 10.75
N GLY A 82 4.98 -0.15 10.05
CA GLY A 82 5.98 -0.44 9.02
C GLY A 82 5.37 -1.07 7.78
N ASN A 83 6.22 -1.54 6.88
CA ASN A 83 5.83 -2.07 5.57
C ASN A 83 4.73 -3.13 5.65
N VAL A 84 4.85 -4.09 6.58
CA VAL A 84 3.84 -5.15 6.73
C VAL A 84 2.47 -4.58 7.10
N LYS A 85 2.41 -3.55 7.97
CA LYS A 85 1.15 -2.91 8.36
C LYS A 85 0.55 -2.14 7.19
N LEU A 86 1.37 -1.38 6.47
CA LEU A 86 0.97 -0.64 5.27
C LEU A 86 0.43 -1.60 4.18
N GLY A 87 1.15 -2.68 3.89
CA GLY A 87 0.76 -3.65 2.88
C GLY A 87 -0.55 -4.38 3.23
N LYS A 88 -0.74 -4.74 4.50
CA LYS A 88 -2.01 -5.34 4.97
C LYS A 88 -3.18 -4.37 4.86
N TRP A 89 -2.99 -3.11 5.24
CA TRP A 89 -4.02 -2.08 5.10
C TRP A 89 -4.37 -1.85 3.62
N PHE A 90 -3.37 -1.65 2.76
CA PHE A 90 -3.60 -1.40 1.34
C PHE A 90 -4.33 -2.56 0.67
N ARG A 91 -3.93 -3.80 0.99
CA ARG A 91 -4.62 -5.02 0.55
C ARG A 91 -6.11 -5.00 0.89
N LYS A 92 -6.43 -4.73 2.14
CA LYS A 92 -7.80 -4.82 2.67
C LYS A 92 -8.67 -3.64 2.26
N GLU A 93 -8.23 -2.43 2.59
CA GLU A 93 -9.06 -1.24 2.42
C GLU A 93 -9.09 -0.77 0.97
N ARG A 94 -7.99 -0.92 0.23
CA ARG A 94 -7.91 -0.39 -1.14
C ARG A 94 -8.25 -1.43 -2.19
N LEU A 95 -7.55 -2.57 -2.21
CA LEU A 95 -7.79 -3.59 -3.24
C LEU A 95 -9.09 -4.38 -3.01
N GLN A 96 -9.38 -4.81 -1.78
CA GLN A 96 -10.59 -5.61 -1.51
C GLN A 96 -11.84 -4.74 -1.35
N LYS A 97 -11.81 -3.74 -0.46
CA LYS A 97 -13.00 -2.96 -0.10
C LYS A 97 -13.34 -1.87 -1.12
N ALA A 98 -12.38 -1.01 -1.46
CA ALA A 98 -12.62 0.09 -2.41
C ALA A 98 -12.75 -0.42 -3.85
N ALA A 99 -11.75 -1.16 -4.37
CA ALA A 99 -11.75 -1.68 -5.74
C ALA A 99 -12.63 -2.93 -5.92
N GLY A 100 -13.04 -3.62 -4.85
CA GLY A 100 -13.99 -4.72 -4.92
C GLY A 100 -13.41 -6.06 -5.38
N PHE A 101 -12.09 -6.21 -5.49
CA PHE A 101 -11.47 -7.48 -5.85
C PHE A 101 -11.77 -8.54 -4.77
N LYS A 102 -12.36 -9.66 -5.20
CA LYS A 102 -12.77 -10.74 -4.28
C LYS A 102 -11.56 -11.49 -3.75
N PHE A 103 -10.55 -11.67 -4.58
CA PHE A 103 -9.39 -12.47 -4.26
C PHE A 103 -8.11 -11.67 -4.43
N VAL A 104 -7.50 -11.36 -3.29
CA VAL A 104 -6.22 -10.64 -3.22
C VAL A 104 -5.34 -11.46 -2.28
N PRO A 105 -4.44 -12.34 -2.74
CA PRO A 105 -3.56 -13.09 -1.85
C PRO A 105 -2.61 -12.16 -1.07
N GLU A 106 -1.91 -12.70 -0.07
CA GLU A 106 -0.84 -11.95 0.61
C GLU A 106 0.23 -11.55 -0.42
N PRO A 107 0.70 -10.28 -0.44
CA PRO A 107 1.68 -9.83 -1.40
C PRO A 107 3.04 -10.53 -1.23
N MET A 108 3.86 -10.47 -2.27
CA MET A 108 5.26 -10.89 -2.19
C MET A 108 6.15 -9.69 -1.86
N LEU A 109 6.91 -9.77 -0.77
CA LEU A 109 7.92 -8.78 -0.45
C LEU A 109 9.19 -9.06 -1.26
N MET A 110 9.50 -8.18 -2.20
CA MET A 110 10.75 -8.25 -2.94
C MET A 110 11.84 -7.48 -2.21
N ARG A 111 13.05 -8.04 -2.19
CA ARG A 111 14.22 -7.49 -1.50
C ARG A 111 15.38 -7.31 -2.47
N ASN A 112 16.26 -6.35 -2.18
CA ASN A 112 17.53 -6.22 -2.89
C ASN A 112 18.55 -7.26 -2.38
N SER A 113 19.73 -7.30 -3.00
CA SER A 113 20.83 -8.22 -2.62
C SER A 113 21.34 -8.05 -1.18
N LYS A 114 21.05 -6.91 -0.53
CA LYS A 114 21.37 -6.65 0.88
C LYS A 114 20.19 -6.94 1.82
N GLY A 115 19.10 -7.53 1.33
CA GLY A 115 17.89 -7.82 2.10
C GLY A 115 16.97 -6.61 2.36
N GLY A 116 17.28 -5.43 1.81
CA GLY A 116 16.44 -4.23 1.96
C GLY A 116 15.14 -4.34 1.14
N PRO A 117 13.98 -3.89 1.66
CA PRO A 117 12.70 -4.00 0.97
C PRO A 117 12.64 -3.08 -0.26
N LEU A 118 12.27 -3.63 -1.42
CA LEU A 118 12.12 -2.90 -2.68
C LEU A 118 10.66 -2.56 -2.96
N PHE A 119 9.82 -3.57 -3.11
CA PHE A 119 8.40 -3.42 -3.38
C PHE A 119 7.59 -4.60 -2.84
N PHE A 120 6.30 -4.38 -2.62
CA PHE A 120 5.34 -5.48 -2.57
C PHE A 120 4.79 -5.71 -3.97
N LEU A 121 4.82 -6.96 -4.45
CA LEU A 121 4.05 -7.37 -5.62
C LEU A 121 2.68 -7.86 -5.16
N PHE A 122 1.65 -7.08 -5.45
CA PHE A 122 0.25 -7.44 -5.24
C PHE A 122 -0.32 -8.13 -6.46
N PHE A 123 -1.27 -9.04 -6.21
CA PHE A 123 -2.18 -9.56 -7.22
C PHE A 123 -3.60 -9.39 -6.73
N ALA A 124 -4.52 -8.99 -7.60
CA ALA A 124 -5.92 -8.86 -7.29
C ALA A 124 -6.79 -9.32 -8.46
N SER A 125 -7.79 -10.16 -8.15
CA SER A 125 -8.66 -10.80 -9.14
C SER A 125 -10.08 -11.00 -8.60
N HIS A 126 -11.04 -11.18 -9.51
CA HIS A 126 -12.38 -11.65 -9.21
C HIS A 126 -12.54 -13.17 -9.41
N ASP A 127 -11.54 -13.85 -10.00
CA ASP A 127 -11.49 -15.28 -10.27
C ASP A 127 -10.69 -16.03 -9.18
N GLU A 128 -11.28 -17.11 -8.66
CA GLU A 128 -10.66 -17.95 -7.63
C GLU A 128 -9.49 -18.77 -8.20
N THR A 129 -9.55 -19.13 -9.47
CA THR A 129 -8.50 -19.88 -10.17
C THR A 129 -7.23 -19.05 -10.27
N GLY A 130 -7.36 -17.77 -10.68
CA GLY A 130 -6.24 -16.82 -10.70
C GLY A 130 -5.57 -16.70 -9.33
N LYS A 131 -6.37 -16.59 -8.26
CA LYS A 131 -5.86 -16.61 -6.88
C LYS A 131 -5.06 -17.88 -6.58
N LYS A 132 -5.56 -19.06 -6.92
CA LYS A 132 -4.88 -20.35 -6.65
C LYS A 132 -3.51 -20.37 -7.34
N ILE A 133 -3.48 -20.12 -8.64
CA ILE A 133 -2.26 -20.09 -9.45
C ILE A 133 -1.24 -19.11 -8.87
N VAL A 134 -1.64 -17.86 -8.61
CA VAL A 134 -0.72 -16.83 -8.13
C VAL A 134 -0.24 -17.11 -6.71
N THR A 135 -1.10 -17.67 -5.85
CA THR A 135 -0.70 -18.08 -4.50
C THR A 135 0.38 -19.16 -4.56
N ASP A 136 0.25 -20.14 -5.45
CA ASP A 136 1.23 -21.20 -5.64
C ASP A 136 2.56 -20.65 -6.16
N ILE A 137 2.52 -19.76 -7.16
CA ILE A 137 3.70 -19.05 -7.66
C ILE A 137 4.36 -18.26 -6.52
N PHE A 138 3.58 -17.49 -5.75
CA PHE A 138 4.13 -16.68 -4.67
C PHE A 138 4.77 -17.52 -3.57
N ASN A 139 4.14 -18.62 -3.20
CA ASN A 139 4.67 -19.56 -2.20
C ASN A 139 5.96 -20.23 -2.66
N LYS A 140 6.09 -20.52 -3.96
CA LYS A 140 7.34 -21.04 -4.53
C LYS A 140 8.46 -20.01 -4.39
N HIS A 141 8.22 -18.75 -4.76
CA HIS A 141 9.25 -17.71 -4.74
C HIS A 141 9.62 -17.22 -3.34
N ARG A 142 8.69 -17.24 -2.37
CA ARG A 142 8.98 -16.92 -0.96
C ARG A 142 10.07 -17.79 -0.33
N LYS A 143 10.32 -18.99 -0.86
CA LYS A 143 11.38 -19.88 -0.35
C LYS A 143 12.78 -19.42 -0.72
N TYR A 144 12.91 -18.51 -1.68
CA TYR A 144 14.19 -18.07 -2.25
C TYR A 144 14.52 -16.60 -1.93
N LEU A 145 13.71 -15.93 -1.10
CA LEU A 145 13.81 -14.52 -0.71
C LEU A 145 13.93 -14.38 0.81
#